data_AF-A0A2T8IHX3-F1
#
_entry.id   AF-A0A2T8IHX3-F1
#
_cell.length_a   1.000
_cell.length_b   1.000
_cell.length_c   1.000
_cell.angle_alpha   90.00
_cell.angle_beta   90.00
_cell.angle_gamma   90.00
#
_symmetry.space_group_name_H-M   'P 1'
#
loop_
_entity.id
_entity.type
_entity.pdbx_description
1 polymer ?
#
loop_
_entity_poly.entity_id
_entity_poly.type
_entity_poly.pdbx_seq_one_letter_code
_entity_poly.pdbx_strand_id
1 'polypeptide(L)'
;MVVRIRLARFGCRNRPFYRLMAADSRSPRDGKHLEVLGYYNPLPGKDGGKRMGLKFDRVKYWLSVGAQPSDPVECILFRAGILPPPPMLAMAHKGGPRDRQPIDPMTGQPLDIEGLTIVDNPNMPDGENGASIEEMA
;
A
#
# COMPACT_ATOMS: atom_id res chain seq x y z
N MET A 1 17.96 30.76 11.98
CA MET A 1 16.72 30.03 12.33
C MET A 1 16.10 29.57 11.02
N VAL A 2 15.72 28.30 10.90
CA VAL A 2 15.10 27.75 9.68
C VAL A 2 13.87 26.96 10.08
N VAL A 3 12.73 27.28 9.46
CA VAL A 3 11.50 26.51 9.63
C VAL A 3 11.59 25.26 8.77
N ARG A 4 11.37 24.09 9.38
CA ARG A 4 11.33 22.82 8.68
C ARG A 4 9.93 22.22 8.74
N ILE A 5 9.49 21.67 7.62
CA ILE A 5 8.31 20.81 7.58
C ILE A 5 8.79 19.39 7.83
N ARG A 6 8.47 18.86 9.00
CA ARG A 6 8.99 17.57 9.48
C ARG A 6 7.90 16.68 10.07
N LEU A 7 8.22 15.39 10.19
CA LEU A 7 7.35 14.40 10.84
C LEU A 7 7.67 14.33 12.34
N ALA A 8 6.67 14.56 13.16
CA ALA A 8 6.71 14.26 14.59
C ALA A 8 6.11 12.87 14.83
N ARG A 9 6.72 12.09 15.73
CA ARG A 9 6.29 10.72 16.00
C ARG A 9 5.29 10.72 17.14
N PHE A 10 4.15 10.11 16.89
CA PHE A 10 3.07 9.86 17.83
C PHE A 10 2.71 8.37 17.82
N GLY A 11 1.80 8.00 18.71
CA GLY A 11 1.29 6.63 18.83
C GLY A 11 2.10 5.77 19.80
N CYS A 12 1.76 4.49 19.81
CA CYS A 12 2.29 3.53 20.78
C CYS A 12 3.53 2.81 20.23
N ARG A 13 4.20 2.06 21.13
CA ARG A 13 5.24 1.11 20.72
C ARG A 13 4.67 0.15 19.66
N ASN A 14 5.45 -0.13 18.62
CA ASN A 14 5.09 -0.97 17.48
C ASN A 14 3.86 -0.53 16.66
N ARG A 15 3.27 0.63 16.95
CA ARG A 15 2.18 1.24 16.17
C ARG A 15 2.43 2.73 15.96
N PRO A 16 3.37 3.10 15.06
CA PRO A 16 3.74 4.48 14.84
C PRO A 16 2.64 5.24 14.08
N PHE A 17 2.40 6.48 14.50
CA PHE A 17 1.57 7.46 13.82
C PHE A 17 2.38 8.75 13.66
N TYR A 18 2.36 9.38 12.48
CA TYR A 18 3.13 10.60 12.27
C TYR A 18 2.22 11.80 12.04
N ARG A 19 2.59 12.93 12.63
CA ARG A 19 1.97 14.23 12.32
C ARG A 19 2.94 15.06 11.52
N LEU A 20 2.42 15.74 10.50
CA LEU A 20 3.19 16.68 9.70
C LEU A 20 3.12 18.06 10.35
N MET A 21 4.27 18.60 10.73
CA MET A 21 4.36 19.84 11.50
C MET A 21 5.36 20.82 10.87
N ALA A 22 5.01 22.10 10.88
CA ALA A 22 5.96 23.19 10.68
C ALA A 22 6.57 23.55 12.04
N ALA A 23 7.89 23.45 12.17
CA ALA A 23 8.61 23.75 13.42
C ALA A 23 9.99 24.35 13.13
N ASP A 24 10.56 25.05 14.11
CA ASP A 24 11.97 25.44 14.04
C ASP A 24 12.87 24.19 14.03
N SER A 25 13.90 24.18 13.18
CA SER A 25 14.88 23.11 13.11
C SER A 25 15.52 22.77 14.46
N ARG A 26 15.68 23.75 15.37
CA ARG A 26 16.32 23.54 16.68
C ARG A 26 15.38 22.95 17.73
N SER A 27 14.06 22.99 17.52
CA SER A 27 13.14 22.48 18.53
C SER A 27 13.14 20.94 18.56
N PRO A 28 12.90 20.30 19.74
CA PRO A 28 12.83 18.85 19.85
C PRO A 28 11.80 18.25 18.90
N ARG A 29 12.02 17.01 18.43
CA ARG A 29 11.15 16.34 17.43
C ARG A 29 9.66 16.49 17.73
N ASP A 30 9.27 16.15 18.95
CA ASP A 30 7.88 16.12 19.41
C ASP A 30 7.55 17.34 20.32
N GLY A 31 8.38 18.39 20.27
CA GLY A 31 8.26 19.59 21.09
C GLY A 31 7.36 20.67 20.50
N LYS A 32 7.67 21.93 20.83
CA LYS A 32 6.95 23.11 20.33
C LYS A 32 7.03 23.18 18.80
N HIS A 33 5.87 23.27 18.18
CA HIS A 33 5.66 23.45 16.75
C HIS A 33 4.86 24.73 16.51
N LEU A 34 4.93 25.26 15.29
CA LEU A 34 4.20 26.45 14.86
C LEU A 34 2.78 26.06 14.44
N GLU A 35 2.67 25.04 13.59
CA GLU A 35 1.40 24.60 13.02
C GLU A 35 1.42 23.10 12.67
N VAL A 36 0.27 22.43 12.86
CA VAL A 36 0.04 21.06 12.38
C VAL A 36 -0.61 21.12 11.00
N LEU A 37 0.13 20.64 10.00
CA LEU A 37 -0.26 20.67 8.58
C LEU A 37 -1.03 19.41 8.16
N GLY A 38 -0.87 18.30 8.88
CA GLY A 38 -1.52 17.06 8.52
C GLY A 38 -1.04 15.86 9.32
N TYR A 39 -1.33 14.68 8.79
CA TYR A 39 -0.94 13.39 9.37
C TYR A 39 -0.56 12.38 8.30
N TYR A 40 0.23 11.39 8.72
CA TYR A 40 0.66 10.27 7.92
C TYR A 40 0.62 8.99 8.76
N ASN A 41 -0.16 8.01 8.30
CA ASN A 41 -0.19 6.67 8.87
C ASN A 41 0.59 5.70 7.97
N PRO A 42 1.74 5.18 8.43
CA PRO A 42 2.55 4.25 7.65
C PRO A 42 1.94 2.84 7.59
N LEU A 43 1.06 2.50 8.53
CA LEU A 43 0.43 1.19 8.60
C LEU A 43 -0.69 1.12 7.55
N PRO A 44 -0.70 0.08 6.70
CA PRO A 44 -1.78 -0.10 5.74
C PRO A 44 -3.10 -0.39 6.47
N GLY A 45 -4.19 0.18 5.97
CA GLY A 45 -5.54 -0.20 6.39
C GLY A 45 -5.96 -1.56 5.82
N LYS A 46 -7.21 -1.96 6.08
CA LYS A 46 -7.82 -3.15 5.46
C LYS A 46 -7.78 -3.10 3.94
N ASP A 47 -7.87 -1.89 3.39
CA ASP A 47 -7.84 -1.60 1.95
C ASP A 47 -6.42 -1.68 1.34
N GLY A 48 -5.39 -2.01 2.13
CA GLY A 48 -3.99 -2.08 1.71
C GLY A 48 -3.30 -0.71 1.51
N GLY A 49 -4.06 0.38 1.48
CA GLY A 49 -3.55 1.75 1.31
C GLY A 49 -2.96 2.36 2.59
N LYS A 50 -1.89 3.15 2.43
CA LYS A 50 -1.35 4.04 3.47
C LYS A 50 -2.17 5.31 3.51
N ARG A 51 -2.63 5.72 4.70
CA ARG A 51 -3.53 6.87 4.85
C ARG A 51 -2.74 8.14 5.19
N MET A 52 -3.01 9.22 4.48
CA MET A 52 -2.45 10.54 4.76
C MET A 52 -3.50 11.61 4.55
N GLY A 53 -3.47 12.67 5.36
CA GLY A 53 -4.34 13.83 5.22
C GLY A 53 -3.53 15.10 5.39
N LEU A 54 -3.65 16.03 4.45
CA LEU A 54 -2.86 17.25 4.36
C LEU A 54 -3.77 18.46 4.19
N LYS A 55 -3.44 19.57 4.87
CA LYS A 55 -4.03 20.89 4.64
C LYS A 55 -3.26 21.58 3.51
N PHE A 56 -3.72 21.40 2.28
CA PHE A 56 -3.02 21.84 1.07
C PHE A 56 -2.67 23.34 1.08
N ASP A 57 -3.60 24.20 1.49
CA ASP A 57 -3.39 25.66 1.48
C ASP A 57 -2.25 26.09 2.41
N ARG A 58 -2.22 25.49 3.60
CA ARG A 58 -1.21 25.80 4.62
C ARG A 58 0.16 25.26 4.23
N VAL A 59 0.22 24.06 3.65
CA VAL A 59 1.47 23.50 3.13
C VAL A 59 2.06 24.41 2.04
N LYS A 60 1.24 24.85 1.08
CA LYS A 60 1.68 25.77 0.01
C LYS A 60 2.21 27.09 0.58
N TYR A 61 1.52 27.66 1.57
CA TYR A 61 1.96 28.86 2.27
C TYR A 61 3.33 28.69 2.93
N TRP A 62 3.55 27.59 3.67
CA TRP A 62 4.84 27.37 4.33
C TRP A 62 5.97 27.16 3.32
N LEU A 63 5.70 26.46 2.21
CA LEU A 63 6.66 26.33 1.12
C LEU A 63 6.98 27.70 0.47
N SER A 64 5.98 28.57 0.27
CA SER A 64 6.22 29.92 -0.31
C SER A 64 7.02 30.83 0.62
N VAL A 65 6.90 30.66 1.94
CA VAL A 65 7.72 31.37 2.95
C VAL A 65 9.15 30.82 3.04
N GLY A 66 9.46 29.73 2.34
CA GLY A 66 10.79 29.12 2.29
C GLY A 66 11.03 28.06 3.37
N ALA A 67 9.96 27.47 3.93
CA ALA A 67 10.11 26.34 4.83
C ALA A 67 10.69 25.12 4.09
N GLN A 68 11.72 24.51 4.67
CA GLN A 68 12.42 23.39 4.05
C GLN A 68 11.79 22.05 4.50
N PRO A 69 11.23 21.24 3.59
CA PRO A 69 10.78 19.91 3.95
C PRO A 69 11.97 18.99 4.31
N SER A 70 11.68 17.88 5.00
CA SER A 70 12.62 16.76 5.15
C SER A 70 12.39 15.71 4.08
N ASP A 71 13.39 14.89 3.74
CA ASP A 71 13.33 13.84 2.71
C ASP A 71 12.07 12.94 2.74
N PRO A 72 11.62 12.39 3.90
CA PRO A 72 10.38 11.61 3.94
C PRO A 72 9.12 12.45 3.69
N VAL A 73 9.16 13.74 4.03
CA VAL A 73 8.08 14.68 3.76
C VAL A 73 8.03 15.05 2.29
N GLU A 74 9.17 15.21 1.62
CA GLU A 74 9.22 15.40 0.17
C GLU A 74 8.54 14.24 -0.57
N CYS A 75 8.80 13.00 -0.15
CA CYS A 75 8.11 11.83 -0.68
C CYS A 75 6.58 11.89 -0.49
N ILE A 76 6.11 12.39 0.66
CA ILE A 76 4.68 12.54 0.96
C ILE A 76 4.07 13.65 0.09
N LEU A 77 4.76 14.79 -0.03
CA LEU A 77 4.31 15.94 -0.83
C LEU A 77 4.32 15.63 -2.33
N PHE A 78 5.29 14.84 -2.81
CA PHE A 78 5.31 14.31 -4.17
C PHE A 78 4.11 13.41 -4.44
N ARG A 79 3.81 12.45 -3.55
CA ARG A 79 2.61 11.60 -3.65
C ARG A 79 1.29 12.39 -3.61
N ALA A 80 1.30 13.56 -2.96
CA ALA A 80 0.17 14.48 -2.93
C ALA A 80 0.10 15.43 -4.14
N GLY A 81 1.08 15.39 -5.05
CA GLY A 81 1.13 16.21 -6.26
C GLY A 81 1.55 17.67 -6.04
N ILE A 82 2.22 17.98 -4.93
CA ILE A 82 2.63 19.36 -4.58
C ILE A 82 4.06 19.66 -5.04
N LEU A 83 4.96 18.69 -4.92
CA LEU A 83 6.39 18.83 -5.26
C LEU A 83 6.78 17.86 -6.38
N PRO A 84 7.86 18.17 -7.13
CA PRO A 84 8.44 17.24 -8.09
C PRO A 84 9.00 15.98 -7.40
N PRO A 85 9.26 14.89 -8.16
CA PRO A 85 9.85 13.69 -7.60
C PRO A 85 11.24 13.99 -6.98
N PRO A 86 11.50 13.52 -5.74
CA PRO A 86 12.82 13.67 -5.15
C PRO A 86 13.85 12.82 -5.93
N PRO A 87 15.11 13.28 -6.03
CA PRO A 87 16.13 12.65 -6.90
C PRO A 87 16.41 11.19 -6.53
N MET A 88 16.22 10.82 -5.26
CA MET A 88 16.43 9.43 -4.78
C MET A 88 15.37 8.43 -5.26
N LEU A 89 14.21 8.87 -5.75
CA LEU A 89 13.14 7.97 -6.22
C LEU A 89 13.40 7.43 -7.64
N ALA A 90 14.39 7.97 -8.35
CA ALA A 90 14.68 7.60 -9.74
C ALA A 90 15.06 6.11 -9.92
N MET A 91 15.53 5.44 -8.87
CA MET A 91 15.93 4.04 -8.92
C MET A 91 14.93 3.16 -8.15
N ALA A 92 13.91 2.66 -8.83
CA ALA A 92 13.08 1.60 -8.29
C ALA A 92 13.85 0.28 -8.35
N HIS A 93 13.90 -0.46 -7.24
CA HIS A 93 14.33 -1.85 -7.27
C HIS A 93 13.37 -2.63 -8.18
N LYS A 94 13.89 -3.15 -9.30
CA LYS A 94 13.19 -4.10 -10.18
C LYS A 94 13.04 -5.43 -9.44
N GLY A 95 12.19 -5.49 -8.43
CA GLY A 95 11.76 -6.74 -7.81
C GLY A 95 10.73 -7.41 -8.71
N GLY A 96 10.91 -8.70 -8.97
CA GLY A 96 9.93 -9.51 -9.69
C GLY A 96 8.58 -9.61 -8.96
N PRO A 97 7.56 -10.20 -9.60
CA PRO A 97 6.29 -10.47 -8.93
C PRO A 97 6.56 -11.25 -7.63
N ARG A 98 5.95 -10.79 -6.52
CA ARG A 98 5.95 -11.56 -5.28
C ARG A 98 4.87 -12.61 -5.44
N ASP A 99 5.26 -13.87 -5.62
CA ASP A 99 4.29 -14.97 -5.62
C ASP A 99 3.58 -14.98 -4.26
N ARG A 100 2.27 -14.72 -4.29
CA ARG A 100 1.40 -14.78 -3.11
C ARG A 100 0.70 -16.14 -2.99
N GLN A 101 1.02 -17.08 -3.88
CA GLN A 101 0.39 -18.39 -3.88
C GLN A 101 0.70 -19.10 -2.57
N PRO A 102 -0.31 -19.62 -1.85
CA PRO A 102 -0.08 -20.52 -0.74
C PRO A 102 0.71 -21.72 -1.23
N ILE A 103 1.84 -22.01 -0.58
CA ILE A 103 2.67 -23.17 -0.90
C ILE A 103 2.23 -24.30 0.05
N ASP A 104 2.03 -25.49 -0.49
CA ASP A 104 1.78 -26.69 0.32
C ASP A 104 2.99 -26.98 1.22
N PRO A 105 2.83 -27.08 2.56
CA PRO A 105 3.94 -27.37 3.47
C PRO A 105 4.55 -28.77 3.28
N MET A 106 3.84 -29.73 2.67
CA MET A 106 4.38 -31.08 2.44
C MET A 106 5.07 -31.23 1.08
N THR A 107 4.55 -30.57 0.04
CA THR A 107 5.00 -30.77 -1.34
C THR A 107 5.83 -29.61 -1.89
N GLY A 108 5.75 -28.43 -1.27
CA GLY A 108 6.46 -27.21 -1.73
C GLY A 108 5.92 -26.64 -3.05
N GLN A 109 4.79 -27.16 -3.54
CA GLN A 109 4.14 -26.73 -4.76
C GLN A 109 3.10 -25.63 -4.47
N PRO A 110 2.84 -24.70 -5.41
CA PRO A 110 1.74 -23.76 -5.31
C PRO A 110 0.39 -24.48 -5.25
N LEU A 111 -0.49 -24.08 -4.33
CA LEU A 111 -1.87 -24.58 -4.25
C LEU A 111 -2.75 -23.87 -5.30
N ASP A 112 -3.17 -24.60 -6.32
CA ASP A 112 -4.19 -24.14 -7.27
C ASP A 112 -5.58 -24.27 -6.62
N ILE A 113 -6.33 -23.16 -6.52
CA ILE A 113 -7.63 -23.12 -5.82
C ILE A 113 -8.79 -23.64 -6.70
N GLU A 114 -8.52 -24.02 -7.96
CA GLU A 114 -9.55 -24.64 -8.82
C GLU A 114 -9.68 -26.13 -8.53
N GLY A 115 -10.50 -26.47 -7.52
CA GLY A 115 -10.73 -27.86 -7.16
C GLY A 115 -11.69 -28.10 -6.00
N LEU A 116 -12.68 -27.23 -5.79
CA LEU A 116 -13.86 -27.59 -4.98
C LEU A 116 -15.04 -27.90 -5.90
N THR A 117 -14.82 -28.79 -6.86
CA THR A 117 -15.90 -29.55 -7.49
C THR A 117 -15.47 -31.00 -7.48
N ILE A 118 -16.36 -31.87 -6.99
CA ILE A 118 -16.26 -33.31 -7.24
C ILE A 118 -16.39 -33.43 -8.75
N VAL A 119 -15.28 -33.63 -9.46
CA VAL A 119 -15.31 -33.94 -10.89
C VAL A 119 -15.13 -35.43 -11.01
N ASP A 120 -16.14 -36.04 -11.59
CA ASP A 120 -16.27 -37.46 -11.84
C ASP A 120 -15.03 -38.05 -12.53
N ASN A 121 -14.62 -39.20 -12.03
CA ASN A 121 -13.49 -39.98 -12.52
C ASN A 121 -13.71 -40.35 -14.00
N PRO A 122 -12.80 -40.01 -14.93
CA PRO A 122 -12.99 -40.18 -16.38
C PRO A 122 -12.79 -41.64 -16.87
N ASN A 123 -13.05 -42.65 -16.03
CA ASN A 123 -12.87 -44.05 -16.39
C ASN A 123 -14.13 -44.86 -16.06
N MET A 124 -15.15 -44.70 -16.90
CA MET A 124 -16.30 -45.59 -16.99
C MET A 124 -16.40 -46.07 -18.44
N PRO A 125 -16.37 -47.38 -18.73
CA PRO A 125 -16.53 -47.88 -20.09
C PRO A 125 -17.99 -47.74 -20.56
N ASP A 126 -18.16 -47.25 -21.79
CA ASP A 126 -19.44 -46.97 -22.44
C ASP A 126 -20.34 -48.23 -22.50
N GLY A 127 -21.41 -48.22 -21.70
CA GLY A 127 -22.46 -49.25 -21.72
C GLY A 127 -23.58 -48.87 -22.69
N GLU A 128 -23.60 -49.56 -23.83
CA GLU A 128 -24.75 -50.02 -24.64
C GLU A 128 -26.05 -49.17 -24.59
N ASN A 129 -26.24 -48.31 -25.60
CA ASN A 129 -27.56 -47.79 -25.96
C ASN A 129 -28.29 -48.78 -26.88
N GLY A 130 -29.15 -49.62 -26.28
CA GLY A 130 -30.17 -50.39 -26.98
C GLY A 130 -31.50 -49.64 -27.06
N ALA A 131 -32.10 -49.68 -28.25
CA ALA A 131 -33.50 -49.38 -28.58
C ALA A 131 -33.91 -47.91 -28.80
N SER A 132 -33.65 -47.40 -30.01
CA SER A 132 -34.55 -46.46 -30.68
C SER A 132 -35.63 -47.26 -31.42
N ILE A 133 -36.87 -47.12 -30.97
CA ILE A 133 -38.10 -47.54 -31.65
C ILE A 133 -38.48 -46.39 -32.58
N GLU A 134 -38.40 -46.58 -33.90
CA GLU A 134 -39.23 -45.89 -34.90
C GLU A 134 -39.01 -46.51 -36.29
N GLU A 135 -39.95 -47.37 -36.72
CA GLU A 135 -40.56 -47.41 -38.07
C GLU A 135 -41.30 -48.75 -38.25
N MET A 136 -42.64 -48.69 -38.36
CA MET A 136 -43.40 -49.35 -39.43
C MET A 136 -44.90 -49.09 -39.31
N ALA A 137 -45.46 -48.55 -40.41
CA ALA A 137 -46.84 -48.60 -40.91
C ALA A 137 -47.96 -47.85 -40.15
#